data_AF-A0A2J6X706-F1
#
_entry.id   AF-A0A2J6X706-F1
#
_cell.length_a   1.000
_cell.length_b   1.000
_cell.length_c   1.000
_cell.angle_alpha   90.00
_cell.angle_beta   90.00
_cell.angle_gamma   90.00
#
_symmetry.space_group_name_H-M   'P 1'
#
loop_
_entity.id
_entity.type
_entity.pdbx_description
1 polymer ?
#
loop_
_entity_poly.entity_id
_entity_poly.type
_entity_poly.pdbx_seq_one_letter_code
_entity_poly.pdbx_strand_id
1 'polypeptide(L)'
;MEFLALLALCCLLPILLVTGLIGFWIGTASARSSPKPADQFANLVYFWLETNQLDTDTAERVLRLLEQEGATLRTEAQPVLPVSPSPEESETATSVSPLHEVLQASSAQTAADLPIRPAPTTPPSTVTNRIGPIFAALLSLGTRRMLLVIGTFLLLISSLVLVIFNWNSFLPIVQVGILAALTGGLWGLGRWMGQREALATAGRNLSSIAALLVPIVVFSFTRPGLLNLATDTALLVVSSVSMAIYIGGAWYTRRVFYSLAASSAAIGVLVSAFWQWDVALQWQPVWAFGWWFATLVVTHRLARSSAALLALGPRVMQWAGRCRCW
;
A
#
# COMPACT_ATOMS: atom_id res chain seq x y z
N MET A 1 14.45 22.17 34.91
CA MET A 1 14.07 22.06 33.49
C MET A 1 15.09 21.26 32.70
N GLU A 2 16.40 21.58 32.77
CA GLU A 2 17.44 20.84 32.02
C GLU A 2 17.60 19.36 32.40
N PHE A 3 17.45 19.02 33.68
CA PHE A 3 17.53 17.62 34.14
C PHE A 3 16.38 16.75 33.58
N LEU A 4 15.19 17.34 33.41
CA LEU A 4 14.01 16.66 32.89
C LEU A 4 14.10 16.48 31.37
N ALA A 5 14.72 17.44 30.67
CA ALA A 5 15.05 17.31 29.25
C ALA A 5 16.12 16.24 29.00
N LEU A 6 17.17 16.18 29.83
CA LEU A 6 18.20 15.13 29.75
C LEU A 6 17.61 13.75 30.05
N LEU A 7 16.74 13.63 31.05
CA LEU A 7 16.11 12.37 31.40
C LEU A 7 15.12 11.90 30.32
N ALA A 8 14.33 12.81 29.74
CA ALA A 8 13.46 12.51 28.61
C ALA A 8 14.27 12.10 27.36
N LEU A 9 15.38 12.79 27.07
CA LEU A 9 16.29 12.43 25.98
C LEU A 9 16.92 11.04 26.21
N CYS A 10 17.40 10.77 27.44
CA CYS A 10 18.05 9.51 27.79
C CYS A 10 17.08 8.32 27.76
N CYS A 11 15.79 8.55 28.06
CA CYS A 11 14.75 7.52 27.97
C CYS A 11 14.17 7.34 26.57
N LEU A 12 14.02 8.42 25.77
CA LEU A 12 13.46 8.34 24.42
C LEU A 12 14.45 7.83 23.37
N LEU A 13 15.74 8.13 23.54
CA LEU A 13 16.80 7.71 22.61
C LEU A 13 16.89 6.18 22.43
N PRO A 14 16.91 5.34 23.49
CA PRO A 14 16.94 3.88 23.33
C PRO A 14 15.65 3.34 22.72
N ILE A 15 14.49 3.92 23.05
CA ILE A 15 13.19 3.50 22.47
C ILE A 15 13.15 3.81 20.97
N LEU A 16 13.63 4.98 20.55
CA LEU A 16 13.78 5.36 19.13
C LEU A 16 14.79 4.47 18.41
N LEU A 17 15.92 4.14 19.04
CA LEU A 17 16.89 3.22 18.47
C LEU A 17 16.30 1.82 18.28
N VAL A 18 15.64 1.27 19.29
CA VAL A 18 15.04 -0.08 19.23
C VAL A 18 13.91 -0.13 18.20
N THR A 19 13.02 0.86 18.17
CA THR A 19 11.94 0.92 17.17
C THR A 19 12.47 1.13 15.75
N GLY A 20 13.51 1.95 15.58
CA GLY A 20 14.23 2.11 14.31
C GLY A 20 14.89 0.81 13.85
N LEU A 21 15.52 0.07 14.76
CA LEU A 21 16.21 -1.19 14.48
C LEU A 21 15.23 -2.31 14.13
N ILE A 22 14.10 -2.40 14.84
CA ILE A 22 12.99 -3.32 14.50
C ILE A 22 12.39 -2.97 13.14
N GLY A 23 12.15 -1.69 12.87
CA GLY A 23 11.65 -1.22 11.58
C GLY A 23 12.61 -1.53 10.43
N PHE A 24 13.92 -1.34 10.65
CA PHE A 24 14.97 -1.69 9.69
C PHE A 24 15.05 -3.19 9.45
N TRP A 25 14.96 -4.03 10.49
CA TRP A 25 14.95 -5.48 10.35
C TRP A 25 13.72 -6.00 9.61
N ILE A 26 12.53 -5.46 9.91
CA ILE A 26 11.29 -5.82 9.20
C ILE A 26 11.36 -5.36 7.74
N GLY A 27 11.89 -4.16 7.48
CA GLY A 27 12.08 -3.62 6.14
C GLY A 27 13.07 -4.42 5.31
N THR A 28 14.21 -4.80 5.89
CA THR A 28 15.25 -5.61 5.23
C THR A 28 14.81 -7.06 5.05
N ALA A 29 14.08 -7.64 6.01
CA ALA A 29 13.48 -8.97 5.86
C ALA A 29 12.41 -8.99 4.77
N SER A 30 11.55 -7.96 4.70
CA SER A 30 10.55 -7.83 3.64
C SER A 30 11.18 -7.62 2.27
N ALA A 31 12.24 -6.82 2.18
CA ALA A 31 13.00 -6.60 0.95
C ALA A 31 13.72 -7.87 0.46
N ARG A 32 14.17 -8.74 1.38
CA ARG A 32 14.76 -10.06 1.03
C ARG A 32 13.73 -11.08 0.53
N SER A 33 12.45 -10.89 0.84
CA SER A 33 11.38 -11.83 0.48
C SER A 33 10.55 -11.41 -0.74
N SER A 34 10.86 -10.29 -1.39
CA SER A 34 10.15 -9.94 -2.62
C SER A 34 10.43 -11.06 -3.63
N PRO A 35 9.39 -11.79 -4.08
CA PRO A 35 9.58 -12.85 -5.07
C PRO A 35 10.30 -12.24 -6.26
N LYS A 36 11.29 -12.95 -6.83
CA LYS A 36 11.96 -12.43 -8.02
C LYS A 36 10.88 -12.22 -9.08
N PRO A 37 10.93 -11.11 -9.85
CA PRO A 37 9.91 -10.85 -10.88
C PRO A 37 9.79 -12.01 -11.88
N ALA A 38 10.88 -12.74 -12.12
CA ALA A 38 10.89 -13.95 -12.93
C ALA A 38 10.01 -15.08 -12.34
N ASP A 39 10.00 -15.27 -11.02
CA ASP A 39 9.14 -16.27 -10.36
C ASP A 39 7.65 -15.86 -10.42
N GLN A 40 7.35 -14.56 -10.38
CA GLN A 40 5.98 -14.07 -10.55
C GLN A 40 5.49 -14.27 -11.99
N PHE A 41 6.36 -14.03 -12.97
CA PHE A 41 6.04 -14.23 -14.38
C PHE A 41 5.88 -15.72 -14.71
N ALA A 42 6.73 -16.60 -14.14
CA ALA A 42 6.56 -18.04 -14.27
C ALA A 42 5.19 -18.52 -13.75
N ASN A 43 4.74 -18.02 -12.59
CA ASN A 43 3.40 -18.34 -12.07
C ASN A 43 2.26 -17.86 -13.00
N LEU A 44 2.42 -16.72 -13.66
CA LEU A 44 1.45 -16.24 -14.66
C LEU A 44 1.40 -17.16 -15.89
N VAL A 45 2.56 -17.63 -16.36
CA VAL A 45 2.63 -18.56 -17.50
C VAL A 45 1.98 -19.90 -17.15
N TYR A 46 2.24 -20.46 -15.96
CA TYR A 46 1.54 -21.66 -15.49
C TYR A 46 0.03 -21.45 -15.40
N PHE A 47 -0.41 -20.29 -14.92
CA PHE A 47 -1.84 -19.97 -14.85
C PHE A 47 -2.48 -19.88 -16.25
N TRP A 48 -1.79 -19.31 -17.23
CA TRP A 48 -2.29 -19.24 -18.61
C TRP A 48 -2.30 -20.60 -19.30
N LEU A 49 -1.34 -21.47 -18.97
CA LEU A 49 -1.34 -22.87 -19.39
C LEU A 49 -2.56 -23.61 -18.82
N GLU A 50 -2.80 -23.51 -17.50
CA GLU A 50 -3.91 -24.18 -16.81
C GLU A 50 -5.29 -23.70 -17.30
N THR A 51 -5.39 -22.44 -17.72
CA THR A 51 -6.62 -21.87 -18.30
C THR A 51 -6.76 -22.05 -19.82
N ASN A 52 -5.87 -22.83 -20.46
CA ASN A 52 -5.83 -23.05 -21.92
C ASN A 52 -5.81 -21.74 -22.73
N GLN A 53 -5.26 -20.66 -22.17
CA GLN A 53 -5.07 -19.39 -22.90
C GLN A 53 -3.75 -19.32 -23.65
N LEU A 54 -2.80 -20.17 -23.30
CA LEU A 54 -1.49 -20.25 -23.92
C LEU A 54 -1.24 -21.67 -24.40
N ASP A 55 -0.78 -21.79 -25.64
CA ASP A 55 -0.39 -23.07 -26.22
C ASP A 55 0.82 -23.67 -25.48
N THR A 56 0.80 -24.99 -25.29
CA THR A 56 1.75 -25.73 -24.46
C THR A 56 3.19 -25.50 -24.93
N ASP A 57 3.42 -25.51 -26.25
CA ASP A 57 4.75 -25.31 -26.85
C ASP A 57 5.29 -23.89 -26.58
N THR A 58 4.41 -22.89 -26.56
CA THR A 58 4.80 -21.50 -26.29
C THR A 58 5.11 -21.31 -24.81
N ALA A 59 4.31 -21.90 -23.93
CA ALA A 59 4.52 -21.88 -22.49
C ALA A 59 5.87 -22.52 -22.12
N GLU A 60 6.19 -23.69 -22.68
CA GLU A 60 7.47 -24.36 -22.43
C GLU A 60 8.67 -23.53 -22.88
N ARG A 61 8.58 -22.86 -24.04
CA ARG A 61 9.66 -21.96 -24.50
C ARG A 61 9.87 -20.79 -23.55
N VAL A 62 8.79 -20.16 -23.10
CA VAL A 62 8.87 -19.03 -22.17
C VAL A 62 9.41 -19.48 -20.81
N LEU A 63 8.99 -20.63 -20.31
CA LEU A 63 9.50 -21.20 -19.05
C LEU A 63 10.99 -21.54 -19.15
N ARG A 64 11.46 -22.10 -20.29
CA ARG A 64 12.89 -22.32 -20.52
C ARG A 64 13.70 -21.03 -20.55
N LEU A 65 13.16 -19.96 -21.16
CA LEU A 65 13.82 -18.65 -21.15
C LEU A 65 13.91 -18.07 -19.73
N LEU A 66 12.86 -18.23 -18.92
CA LEU A 66 12.86 -17.82 -17.52
C LEU A 66 13.84 -18.63 -16.67
N GLU A 67 13.94 -19.93 -16.92
CA GLU A 67 14.92 -20.80 -16.26
C GLU A 67 16.36 -20.38 -16.59
N GLN A 68 16.63 -20.02 -17.85
CA GLN A 68 17.92 -19.47 -18.26
C GLN A 68 18.25 -18.13 -17.57
N GLU A 69 17.24 -17.31 -17.25
CA GLU A 69 17.41 -16.09 -16.44
C GLU A 69 17.49 -16.36 -14.92
N GLY A 70 17.47 -17.62 -14.49
CA GLY A 70 17.61 -18.00 -13.08
C GLY A 70 16.31 -17.92 -12.27
N ALA A 71 15.17 -18.01 -12.94
CA ALA A 71 13.89 -18.27 -12.27
C ALA A 71 13.92 -19.65 -11.63
N THR A 72 13.46 -19.73 -10.38
CA THR A 72 13.29 -21.01 -9.70
C THR A 72 11.95 -21.60 -10.16
N LEU A 73 11.99 -22.38 -11.26
CA LEU A 73 10.82 -23.14 -11.69
C LEU A 73 10.37 -24.04 -10.55
N ARG A 74 9.05 -24.07 -10.32
CA ARG A 74 8.44 -24.93 -9.31
C ARG A 74 8.68 -26.36 -9.77
N THR A 75 9.72 -26.99 -9.23
CA THR A 75 10.02 -28.41 -9.48
C THR A 75 8.74 -29.18 -9.20
N GLU A 76 8.31 -29.87 -10.24
CA GLU A 76 7.07 -30.63 -10.40
C GLU A 76 6.38 -30.97 -9.08
N ALA A 77 5.12 -30.54 -8.97
CA ALA A 77 4.23 -30.94 -7.90
C ALA A 77 4.36 -32.46 -7.71
N GLN A 78 4.79 -32.84 -6.51
CA GLN A 78 4.83 -34.22 -6.05
C GLN A 78 3.52 -34.91 -6.47
N PRO A 79 3.58 -36.00 -7.26
CA PRO A 79 2.40 -36.61 -7.85
C PRO A 79 1.45 -36.94 -6.71
N VAL A 80 0.29 -36.28 -6.72
CA VAL A 80 -0.82 -36.65 -5.85
C VAL A 80 -1.18 -38.07 -6.25
N LEU A 81 -0.77 -39.03 -5.41
CA LEU A 81 -1.07 -40.44 -5.59
C LEU A 81 -2.58 -40.57 -5.87
N PRO A 82 -2.98 -41.39 -6.86
CA PRO A 82 -4.37 -41.54 -7.24
C PRO A 82 -5.16 -42.03 -6.03
N VAL A 83 -6.04 -41.18 -5.51
CA VAL A 83 -7.13 -41.63 -4.65
C VAL A 83 -7.94 -42.62 -5.48
N SER A 84 -7.98 -43.87 -5.02
CA SER A 84 -8.73 -44.95 -5.65
C SER A 84 -10.18 -44.53 -5.89
N PRO A 85 -10.73 -44.71 -7.11
CA PRO A 85 -12.16 -44.53 -7.34
C PRO A 85 -12.93 -45.65 -6.64
N SER A 86 -13.77 -45.28 -5.68
CA SER A 86 -14.85 -46.16 -5.21
C SER A 86 -15.94 -46.18 -6.28
N PRO A 87 -16.47 -47.36 -6.66
CA PRO A 87 -17.62 -47.49 -7.57
C PRO A 87 -18.94 -47.27 -6.83
N GLU A 88 -20.02 -47.11 -7.61
CA GLU A 88 -21.42 -46.78 -7.23
C GLU A 88 -21.65 -45.25 -7.20
N GLU A 89 -22.53 -44.64 -8.00
CA GLU A 89 -23.88 -45.07 -8.36
C GLU A 89 -24.39 -44.40 -9.65
N SER A 90 -25.24 -45.15 -10.34
CA SER A 90 -25.86 -44.91 -11.65
C SER A 90 -26.83 -43.74 -11.76
N GLU A 91 -26.94 -43.25 -12.99
CA GLU A 91 -28.16 -42.84 -13.70
C GLU A 91 -29.01 -41.68 -13.16
N THR A 92 -29.05 -40.59 -13.94
CA THR A 92 -30.24 -40.32 -14.75
C THR A 92 -29.94 -39.41 -15.94
N ALA A 93 -30.30 -39.92 -17.11
CA ALA A 93 -30.26 -39.25 -18.40
C ALA A 93 -31.30 -38.12 -18.48
N THR A 94 -31.00 -37.05 -19.22
CA THR A 94 -32.00 -36.43 -20.12
C THR A 94 -31.27 -35.84 -21.32
N SER A 95 -31.45 -36.55 -22.43
CA SER A 95 -31.15 -36.18 -23.80
C SER A 95 -32.28 -35.30 -24.35
N VAL A 96 -31.96 -34.14 -24.91
CA VAL A 96 -32.69 -33.54 -26.05
C VAL A 96 -31.74 -32.63 -26.86
N SER A 97 -31.36 -33.07 -28.06
CA SER A 97 -31.04 -32.22 -29.23
C SER A 97 -32.37 -32.01 -30.00
N PRO A 98 -32.58 -31.01 -30.90
CA PRO A 98 -31.63 -30.64 -31.96
C PRO A 98 -31.65 -29.16 -32.47
N LEU A 99 -30.59 -28.83 -33.23
CA LEU A 99 -30.55 -28.11 -34.52
C LEU A 99 -31.48 -26.89 -34.75
N HIS A 100 -30.87 -25.72 -34.98
CA HIS A 100 -31.44 -24.68 -35.85
C HIS A 100 -30.40 -24.23 -36.87
N GLU A 101 -30.62 -24.72 -38.09
CA GLU A 101 -30.09 -24.23 -39.35
C GLU A 101 -31.10 -23.22 -39.91
N VAL A 102 -30.69 -21.97 -40.09
CA VAL A 102 -31.39 -21.01 -40.96
C VAL A 102 -30.36 -20.26 -41.81
N LEU A 103 -30.46 -20.57 -43.10
CA LEU A 103 -29.90 -19.93 -44.29
C LEU A 103 -30.45 -18.49 -44.52
N GLN A 104 -29.81 -17.77 -45.44
CA GLN A 104 -30.24 -16.54 -46.17
C GLN A 104 -29.88 -15.18 -45.52
N ALA A 105 -29.48 -14.12 -46.25
CA ALA A 105 -29.19 -13.92 -47.66
C ALA A 105 -28.57 -12.51 -47.90
N SER A 106 -27.64 -12.43 -48.85
CA SER A 106 -27.65 -11.49 -49.99
C SER A 106 -27.63 -9.96 -49.78
N SER A 107 -26.50 -9.35 -50.16
CA SER A 107 -26.38 -8.29 -51.21
C SER A 107 -24.95 -7.74 -51.14
N ALA A 108 -24.00 -8.10 -52.00
CA ALA A 108 -23.82 -7.60 -53.37
C ALA A 108 -23.89 -6.07 -53.46
N GLN A 109 -22.72 -5.42 -53.40
CA GLN A 109 -22.54 -4.08 -53.96
C GLN A 109 -21.30 -4.06 -54.86
N THR A 110 -21.60 -4.39 -56.11
CA THR A 110 -21.06 -3.95 -57.39
C THR A 110 -19.92 -2.93 -57.35
N ALA A 111 -18.83 -3.36 -57.99
CA ALA A 111 -17.76 -2.53 -58.51
C ALA A 111 -18.27 -1.41 -59.43
N ALA A 112 -17.77 -0.20 -59.21
CA ALA A 112 -17.74 0.84 -60.22
C ALA A 112 -16.28 1.08 -60.63
N ASP A 113 -16.08 0.94 -61.92
CA ASP A 113 -14.82 0.92 -62.65
C ASP A 113 -14.41 2.35 -63.08
N LEU A 114 -13.08 2.52 -63.27
CA LEU A 114 -12.35 3.60 -63.97
C LEU A 114 -12.15 5.00 -63.30
N PRO A 115 -11.07 5.76 -63.63
CA PRO A 115 -9.95 5.49 -64.54
C PRO A 115 -8.54 5.57 -63.91
N ILE A 116 -7.62 4.89 -64.58
CA ILE A 116 -6.17 4.85 -64.36
C ILE A 116 -5.57 6.28 -64.32
N ARG A 117 -4.91 6.64 -63.21
CA ARG A 117 -4.11 7.86 -63.04
C ARG A 117 -2.64 7.48 -62.80
N PRO A 118 -1.67 8.15 -63.45
CA PRO A 118 -0.28 7.70 -63.50
C PRO A 118 0.42 7.76 -62.13
N ALA A 119 1.35 6.82 -61.99
CA ALA A 119 2.17 6.53 -60.83
C ALA A 119 2.79 7.78 -60.16
N PRO A 120 2.55 7.99 -58.85
CA PRO A 120 3.51 8.66 -58.01
C PRO A 120 4.55 7.63 -57.58
N THR A 121 5.81 7.87 -57.95
CA THR A 121 7.00 7.20 -57.41
C THR A 121 6.97 7.29 -55.89
N THR A 122 6.47 6.24 -55.23
CA THR A 122 6.52 6.12 -53.76
C THR A 122 7.94 5.76 -53.35
N PRO A 123 8.63 6.58 -52.53
CA PRO A 123 9.90 6.20 -51.94
C PRO A 123 9.70 4.98 -51.03
N PRO A 124 10.71 4.11 -50.87
CA PRO A 124 10.60 2.92 -50.05
C PRO A 124 10.28 3.31 -48.61
N SER A 125 9.14 2.83 -48.12
CA SER A 125 8.74 2.92 -46.73
C SER A 125 9.72 2.11 -45.87
N THR A 126 10.74 2.78 -45.35
CA THR A 126 11.57 2.29 -44.25
C THR A 126 10.71 2.18 -42.99
N VAL A 127 10.15 0.98 -42.78
CA VAL A 127 9.41 0.58 -41.56
C VAL A 127 10.36 0.44 -40.35
N THR A 128 11.66 0.63 -40.53
CA THR A 128 12.71 0.44 -39.53
C THR A 128 12.99 1.73 -38.74
N ASN A 129 12.07 2.16 -37.86
CA ASN A 129 12.40 2.90 -36.61
C ASN A 129 11.18 3.44 -35.81
N ARG A 130 10.01 2.80 -35.84
CA ARG A 130 8.84 3.29 -35.07
C ARG A 130 8.94 3.10 -33.54
N ILE A 131 9.95 2.38 -33.05
CA ILE A 131 10.12 2.12 -31.61
C ILE A 131 10.78 3.33 -30.90
N GLY A 132 11.71 4.03 -31.58
CA GLY A 132 12.37 5.24 -31.07
C GLY A 132 11.42 6.39 -30.64
N PRO A 133 10.40 6.78 -31.44
CA PRO A 133 9.51 7.88 -31.07
C PRO A 133 8.57 7.54 -29.91
N ILE A 134 8.22 6.27 -29.68
CA ILE A 134 7.38 5.86 -28.54
C ILE A 134 8.19 5.94 -27.24
N PHE A 135 9.45 5.50 -27.24
CA PHE A 135 10.34 5.68 -26.09
C PHE A 135 10.65 7.14 -25.82
N ALA A 136 10.86 7.96 -26.86
CA ALA A 136 11.02 9.41 -26.70
C ALA A 136 9.75 10.08 -26.15
N ALA A 137 8.56 9.64 -26.56
CA ALA A 137 7.29 10.10 -26.01
C ALA A 137 7.07 9.64 -24.56
N LEU A 138 7.46 8.42 -24.21
CA LEU A 138 7.40 7.89 -22.84
C LEU A 138 8.41 8.59 -21.91
N LEU A 139 9.62 8.88 -22.41
CA LEU A 139 10.61 9.70 -21.70
C LEU A 139 10.13 11.13 -21.53
N SER A 140 9.48 11.75 -22.53
CA SER A 140 8.95 13.11 -22.38
C SER A 140 7.79 13.16 -21.38
N LEU A 141 6.93 12.12 -21.35
CA LEU A 141 5.85 12.00 -20.36
C LEU A 141 6.39 11.77 -18.94
N GLY A 142 7.38 10.88 -18.80
CA GLY A 142 8.05 10.60 -17.54
C GLY A 142 8.77 11.83 -16.98
N THR A 143 9.52 12.53 -17.83
CA THR A 143 10.28 13.73 -17.44
C THR A 143 9.36 14.89 -17.06
N ARG A 144 8.28 15.13 -17.81
CA ARG A 144 7.29 16.17 -17.48
C ARG A 144 6.58 15.87 -16.15
N ARG A 145 6.24 14.60 -15.90
CA ARG A 145 5.64 14.18 -14.63
C ARG A 145 6.63 14.34 -13.48
N MET A 146 7.90 14.00 -13.69
CA MET A 146 8.94 14.16 -12.67
C MET A 146 9.17 15.63 -12.33
N LEU A 147 9.23 16.51 -13.33
CA LEU A 147 9.32 17.96 -13.15
C LEU A 147 8.12 18.54 -12.39
N LEU A 148 6.89 18.08 -12.67
CA LEU A 148 5.70 18.50 -11.92
C LEU A 148 5.75 18.04 -10.45
N VAL A 149 6.22 16.81 -10.19
CA VAL A 149 6.39 16.29 -8.83
C VAL A 149 7.45 17.09 -8.09
N ILE A 150 8.60 17.35 -8.72
CA ILE A 150 9.71 18.14 -8.16
C ILE A 150 9.23 19.58 -7.89
N GLY A 151 8.55 20.22 -8.83
CA GLY A 151 8.01 21.57 -8.67
C GLY A 151 6.99 21.66 -7.54
N THR A 152 6.07 20.69 -7.43
CA THR A 152 5.10 20.63 -6.33
C THR A 152 5.80 20.43 -4.98
N PHE A 153 6.82 19.57 -4.94
CA PHE A 153 7.63 19.34 -3.75
C PHE A 153 8.40 20.59 -3.31
N LEU A 154 9.01 21.31 -4.26
CA LEU A 154 9.69 22.60 -4.02
C LEU A 154 8.71 23.67 -3.51
N LEU A 155 7.51 23.77 -4.09
CA LEU A 155 6.46 24.67 -3.60
C LEU A 155 6.04 24.31 -2.17
N LEU A 156 5.91 23.02 -1.86
CA LEU A 156 5.59 22.54 -0.51
C LEU A 156 6.68 22.91 0.50
N ILE A 157 7.95 22.66 0.18
CA ILE A 157 9.07 23.02 1.05
C ILE A 157 9.18 24.54 1.20
N SER A 158 9.05 25.30 0.11
CA SER A 158 9.11 26.76 0.15
C SER A 158 7.99 27.34 1.03
N SER A 159 6.77 26.83 0.88
CA SER A 159 5.64 27.20 1.74
C SER A 159 5.91 26.85 3.21
N LEU A 160 6.46 25.66 3.48
CA LEU A 160 6.81 25.23 4.82
C LEU A 160 7.87 26.14 5.47
N VAL A 161 8.92 26.49 4.72
CA VAL A 161 10.00 27.37 5.18
C VAL A 161 9.47 28.77 5.50
N LEU A 162 8.58 29.32 4.66
CA LEU A 162 7.95 30.63 4.90
C LEU A 162 7.13 30.60 6.21
N VAL A 163 6.37 29.53 6.44
CA VAL A 163 5.61 29.32 7.67
C VAL A 163 6.52 29.26 8.90
N ILE A 164 7.67 28.58 8.82
CA ILE A 164 8.65 28.50 9.92
C ILE A 164 9.25 29.88 10.22
N PHE A 165 9.63 30.66 9.22
CA PHE A 165 10.21 31.99 9.44
C PHE A 165 9.20 33.01 9.95
N ASN A 166 7.94 32.88 9.56
CA ASN A 166 6.87 33.79 9.98
C ASN A 166 6.10 33.26 11.21
N TRP A 167 6.62 32.24 11.89
CA TRP A 167 5.88 31.53 12.93
C TRP A 167 5.44 32.45 14.08
N ASN A 168 6.30 33.39 14.49
CA ASN A 168 6.04 34.26 15.63
C ASN A 168 4.99 35.36 15.34
N SER A 169 4.69 35.65 14.07
CA SER A 169 3.74 36.71 13.70
C SER A 169 2.28 36.22 13.67
N PHE A 170 2.06 34.90 13.63
CA PHE A 170 0.71 34.34 13.57
C PHE A 170 0.11 34.13 14.96
N LEU A 171 -1.22 34.30 15.07
CA LEU A 171 -1.95 33.90 16.27
C LEU A 171 -1.75 32.39 16.54
N PRO A 172 -1.68 31.94 17.80
CA PRO A 172 -1.48 30.53 18.14
C PRO A 172 -2.46 29.58 17.46
N ILE A 173 -3.72 30.00 17.29
CA ILE A 173 -4.75 29.15 16.64
C ILE A 173 -4.48 28.94 15.16
N VAL A 174 -3.91 29.94 14.48
CA VAL A 174 -3.53 29.85 13.07
C VAL A 174 -2.29 28.97 12.92
N GLN A 175 -1.31 29.09 13.84
CA GLN A 175 -0.13 28.23 13.86
C GLN A 175 -0.51 26.74 13.95
N VAL A 176 -1.37 26.41 14.91
CA VAL A 176 -1.87 25.05 15.12
C VAL A 176 -2.71 24.59 13.92
N GLY A 177 -3.57 25.47 13.39
CA GLY A 177 -4.39 25.19 12.21
C GLY A 177 -3.55 24.84 10.98
N ILE A 178 -2.47 25.59 10.71
CA ILE A 178 -1.54 25.30 9.61
C ILE A 178 -0.85 23.96 9.81
N LEU A 179 -0.38 23.66 11.03
CA LEU A 179 0.30 22.40 11.34
C LEU A 179 -0.64 21.18 11.20
N ALA A 180 -1.89 21.32 11.65
CA ALA A 180 -2.93 20.32 11.51
C ALA A 180 -3.32 20.12 10.04
N ALA A 181 -3.48 21.21 9.28
CA ALA A 181 -3.79 21.16 7.85
C ALA A 181 -2.65 20.51 7.05
N LEU A 182 -1.39 20.83 7.35
CA LEU A 182 -0.23 20.20 6.73
C LEU A 182 -0.20 18.70 7.02
N THR A 183 -0.38 18.31 8.28
CA THR A 183 -0.35 16.90 8.69
C THR A 183 -1.51 16.11 8.08
N GLY A 184 -2.71 16.66 8.11
CA GLY A 184 -3.88 16.09 7.43
C GLY A 184 -3.71 16.03 5.91
N GLY A 185 -3.09 17.04 5.32
CA GLY A 185 -2.75 17.11 3.90
C GLY A 185 -1.75 16.04 3.49
N LEU A 186 -0.66 15.86 4.26
CA LEU A 186 0.33 14.79 4.04
C LEU A 186 -0.31 13.40 4.18
N TRP A 187 -1.19 13.23 5.16
CA TRP A 187 -1.89 11.97 5.37
C TRP A 187 -2.88 11.66 4.23
N GLY A 188 -3.71 12.63 3.86
CA GLY A 188 -4.67 12.54 2.76
C GLY A 188 -4.00 12.35 1.40
N LEU A 189 -2.91 13.08 1.14
CA LEU A 189 -2.13 12.95 -0.08
C LEU A 189 -1.41 11.61 -0.13
N GLY A 190 -0.83 11.15 0.98
CA GLY A 190 -0.18 9.84 1.06
C GLY A 190 -1.16 8.71 0.80
N ARG A 191 -2.39 8.86 1.30
CA ARG A 191 -3.49 7.95 1.03
C ARG A 191 -3.92 7.97 -0.44
N TRP A 192 -4.10 9.15 -1.03
CA TRP A 192 -4.45 9.30 -2.45
C TRP A 192 -3.37 8.72 -3.37
N MET A 193 -2.09 9.00 -3.10
CA MET A 193 -0.97 8.41 -3.82
C MET A 193 -0.92 6.89 -3.64
N GLY A 194 -1.30 6.38 -2.47
CA GLY A 194 -1.41 4.95 -2.17
C GLY A 194 -2.40 4.20 -3.06
N GLN A 195 -3.37 4.89 -3.68
CA GLN A 195 -4.33 4.30 -4.63
C GLN A 195 -3.74 4.16 -6.04
N ARG A 196 -2.59 4.78 -6.33
CA ARG A 196 -1.91 4.70 -7.63
C ARG A 196 -0.75 3.72 -7.50
N GLU A 197 -0.76 2.61 -8.25
CA GLU A 197 0.24 1.55 -8.14
C GLU A 197 1.68 2.07 -8.29
N ALA A 198 1.91 2.96 -9.27
CA ALA A 198 3.22 3.57 -9.51
C ALA A 198 3.75 4.45 -8.36
N LEU A 199 2.88 4.92 -7.45
CA LEU A 199 3.23 5.80 -6.34
C LEU A 199 2.91 5.17 -4.98
N ALA A 200 2.56 3.89 -4.93
CA ALA A 200 2.10 3.24 -3.72
C ALA A 200 3.13 3.38 -2.60
N THR A 201 4.40 3.10 -2.88
CA THR A 201 5.52 3.21 -1.93
C THR A 201 5.71 4.63 -1.42
N ALA A 202 5.70 5.63 -2.30
CA ALA A 202 5.82 7.04 -1.91
C ALA A 202 4.64 7.47 -1.01
N GLY A 203 3.42 7.05 -1.36
CA GLY A 203 2.23 7.29 -0.54
C GLY A 203 2.34 6.65 0.84
N ARG A 204 2.95 5.46 0.96
CA ARG A 204 3.20 4.82 2.27
C ARG A 204 4.13 5.67 3.11
N ASN A 205 5.27 6.06 2.57
CA ASN A 205 6.26 6.85 3.30
C ASN A 205 5.69 8.20 3.74
N LEU A 206 4.96 8.88 2.87
CA LEU A 206 4.31 10.15 3.19
C LEU A 206 3.29 10.00 4.32
N SER A 207 2.47 8.95 4.28
CA SER A 207 1.51 8.65 5.34
C SER A 207 2.18 8.31 6.68
N SER A 208 3.35 7.66 6.66
CA SER A 208 4.12 7.36 7.87
C SER A 208 4.71 8.63 8.48
N ILE A 209 5.23 9.55 7.65
CA ILE A 209 5.71 10.86 8.12
C ILE A 209 4.55 11.63 8.74
N ALA A 210 3.39 11.69 8.07
CA ALA A 210 2.21 12.35 8.61
C ALA A 210 1.78 11.78 9.96
N ALA A 211 1.79 10.45 10.09
CA ALA A 211 1.51 9.78 11.36
C ALA A 211 2.50 10.20 12.46
N LEU A 212 3.81 10.29 12.17
CA LEU A 212 4.81 10.77 13.13
C LEU A 212 4.62 12.24 13.56
N LEU A 213 3.98 13.07 12.72
CA LEU A 213 3.65 14.46 13.07
C LEU A 213 2.42 14.58 13.97
N VAL A 214 1.57 13.56 14.07
CA VAL A 214 0.33 13.63 14.85
C VAL A 214 0.56 14.05 16.31
N PRO A 215 1.49 13.46 17.08
CA PRO A 215 1.70 13.84 18.48
C PRO A 215 2.16 15.30 18.60
N ILE A 216 2.94 15.79 17.64
CA ILE A 216 3.41 17.18 17.59
C ILE A 216 2.23 18.13 17.38
N VAL A 217 1.34 17.79 16.45
CA VAL A 217 0.10 18.56 16.19
C VAL A 217 -0.77 18.58 17.44
N VAL A 218 -1.03 17.42 18.04
CA VAL A 218 -1.89 17.35 19.23
C VAL A 218 -1.25 18.12 20.40
N PHE A 219 0.06 18.03 20.59
CA PHE A 219 0.79 18.80 21.61
C PHE A 219 0.72 20.31 21.36
N SER A 220 0.63 20.74 20.11
CA SER A 220 0.50 22.17 19.81
C SER A 220 -0.83 22.77 20.31
N PHE A 221 -1.89 21.98 20.43
CA PHE A 221 -3.18 22.42 21.01
C PHE A 221 -3.13 22.65 22.52
N THR A 222 -2.18 22.04 23.23
CA THR A 222 -2.07 22.18 24.70
C THR A 222 -1.33 23.44 25.14
N ARG A 223 -0.78 24.22 24.19
CA ARG A 223 -0.05 25.45 24.49
C ARG A 223 -0.91 26.50 25.22
N PRO A 224 -0.29 27.35 26.05
CA PRO A 224 -0.96 28.51 26.64
C PRO A 224 -1.49 29.42 25.52
N GLY A 225 -2.76 29.80 25.62
CA GLY A 225 -3.48 30.60 24.62
C GLY A 225 -4.51 29.84 23.78
N LEU A 226 -4.52 28.50 23.80
CA LEU A 226 -5.63 27.68 23.27
C LEU A 226 -6.40 27.00 24.40
N LEU A 227 -5.88 25.87 24.89
CA LEU A 227 -6.52 25.08 25.93
C LEU A 227 -5.87 25.29 27.31
N ASN A 228 -4.63 25.80 27.34
CA ASN A 228 -3.89 26.13 28.56
C ASN A 228 -3.90 25.00 29.61
N LEU A 229 -3.60 23.77 29.17
CA LEU A 229 -3.52 22.61 30.07
C LEU A 229 -2.23 22.63 30.88
N ALA A 230 -2.30 22.16 32.12
CA ALA A 230 -1.10 21.84 32.89
C ALA A 230 -0.28 20.75 32.18
N THR A 231 1.04 20.78 32.32
CA THR A 231 1.98 19.88 31.60
C THR A 231 1.60 18.40 31.72
N ASP A 232 1.16 17.97 32.90
CA ASP A 232 0.80 16.56 33.16
C ASP A 232 -0.49 16.18 32.41
N THR A 233 -1.51 17.03 32.50
CA THR A 233 -2.78 16.84 31.77
C THR A 233 -2.59 16.96 30.25
N ALA A 234 -1.68 17.82 29.81
CA ALA A 234 -1.34 17.98 28.40
C ALA A 234 -0.73 16.70 27.84
N LEU A 235 0.24 16.09 28.54
CA LEU A 235 0.82 14.82 28.13
C LEU A 235 -0.22 13.70 28.05
N LEU A 236 -1.09 13.58 29.05
CA LEU A 236 -2.16 12.58 29.04
C LEU A 236 -3.10 12.75 27.85
N VAL A 237 -3.56 13.98 27.59
CA VAL A 237 -4.44 14.30 26.45
C VAL A 237 -3.74 14.01 25.13
N VAL A 238 -2.47 14.41 24.99
CA VAL A 238 -1.69 14.21 23.77
C VAL A 238 -1.51 12.74 23.45
N SER A 239 -1.10 11.94 24.43
CA SER A 239 -0.95 10.50 24.25
C SER A 239 -2.29 9.82 23.97
N SER A 240 -3.36 10.23 24.65
CA SER A 240 -4.70 9.63 24.47
C SER A 240 -5.28 9.90 23.08
N VAL A 241 -5.22 11.15 22.62
CA VAL A 241 -5.70 11.53 21.29
C VAL A 241 -4.83 10.92 20.20
N SER A 242 -3.51 10.90 20.37
CA SER A 242 -2.59 10.24 19.42
C SER A 242 -2.86 8.74 19.33
N MET A 243 -3.07 8.07 20.47
CA MET A 243 -3.44 6.66 20.53
C MET A 243 -4.75 6.40 19.78
N ALA A 244 -5.79 7.22 19.99
CA ALA A 244 -7.06 7.09 19.28
C ALA A 244 -6.90 7.27 17.75
N ILE A 245 -6.15 8.28 17.32
CA ILE A 245 -5.86 8.52 15.89
C ILE A 245 -5.08 7.33 15.29
N TYR A 246 -4.08 6.80 15.99
CA TYR A 246 -3.31 5.66 15.52
C TYR A 246 -4.11 4.36 15.48
N ILE A 247 -5.00 4.11 16.45
CA ILE A 247 -5.92 2.97 16.41
C ILE A 247 -6.86 3.10 15.21
N GLY A 248 -7.43 4.29 14.96
CA GLY A 248 -8.24 4.55 13.78
C GLY A 248 -7.47 4.35 12.47
N GLY A 249 -6.23 4.86 12.41
CA GLY A 249 -5.33 4.67 11.28
C GLY A 249 -4.95 3.21 11.05
N ALA A 250 -4.70 2.44 12.11
CA ALA A 250 -4.42 1.01 12.06
C ALA A 250 -5.63 0.22 11.57
N TRP A 251 -6.83 0.54 12.07
CA TRP A 251 -8.06 -0.12 11.64
C TRP A 251 -8.37 0.13 10.17
N TYR A 252 -8.18 1.37 9.72
CA TYR A 252 -8.44 1.75 8.34
C TYR A 252 -7.41 1.15 7.37
N THR A 253 -6.12 1.28 7.70
CA THR A 253 -5.04 0.98 6.74
C THR A 253 -4.56 -0.48 6.86
N ARG A 254 -4.89 -1.18 7.96
CA ARG A 254 -4.43 -2.53 8.30
C ARG A 254 -2.91 -2.70 8.27
N ARG A 255 -2.15 -1.66 8.62
CA ARG A 255 -0.69 -1.65 8.58
C ARG A 255 -0.08 -1.72 9.98
N VAL A 256 0.95 -2.55 10.12
CA VAL A 256 1.69 -2.78 11.38
C VAL A 256 2.29 -1.49 11.95
N PHE A 257 2.72 -0.56 11.09
CA PHE A 257 3.30 0.72 11.52
C PHE A 257 2.37 1.52 12.44
N TYR A 258 1.08 1.63 12.11
CA TYR A 258 0.12 2.35 12.95
C TYR A 258 -0.16 1.63 14.26
N SER A 259 -0.08 0.29 14.28
CA SER A 259 -0.20 -0.49 15.52
C SER A 259 0.99 -0.24 16.45
N LEU A 260 2.22 -0.16 15.91
CA LEU A 260 3.40 0.17 16.70
C LEU A 260 3.31 1.59 17.28
N ALA A 261 2.85 2.56 16.48
CA ALA A 261 2.63 3.93 16.92
C ALA A 261 1.51 4.02 17.97
N ALA A 262 0.44 3.23 17.83
CA ALA A 262 -0.61 3.13 18.84
C ALA A 262 -0.07 2.55 20.16
N SER A 263 0.77 1.51 20.10
CA SER A 263 1.41 0.93 21.28
C SER A 263 2.34 1.92 21.99
N SER A 264 3.15 2.69 21.25
CA SER A 264 4.01 3.72 21.86
C SER A 264 3.18 4.84 22.51
N ALA A 265 2.09 5.26 21.86
CA ALA A 265 1.16 6.22 22.45
C ALA A 265 0.46 5.66 23.70
N ALA A 266 0.09 4.37 23.72
CA ALA A 266 -0.50 3.71 24.87
C ALA A 266 0.45 3.65 26.08
N ILE A 267 1.74 3.42 25.84
CA ILE A 267 2.78 3.55 26.89
C ILE A 267 2.81 4.98 27.43
N GLY A 268 2.74 5.98 26.55
CA GLY A 268 2.65 7.39 26.94
C GLY A 268 1.43 7.70 27.81
N VAL A 269 0.26 7.15 27.47
CA VAL A 269 -0.97 7.25 28.29
C VAL A 269 -0.76 6.62 29.65
N LEU A 270 -0.19 5.41 29.71
CA LEU A 270 0.06 4.69 30.96
C LEU A 270 0.98 5.48 31.90
N VAL A 271 2.13 5.95 31.38
CA VAL A 271 3.11 6.73 32.15
C VAL A 271 2.49 8.04 32.65
N SER A 272 1.75 8.74 31.78
CA SER A 272 1.08 10.00 32.15
C SER A 272 0.00 9.78 33.21
N ALA A 273 -0.76 8.68 33.12
CA ALA A 273 -1.79 8.33 34.10
C ALA A 273 -1.18 7.98 35.47
N PHE A 274 -0.05 7.28 35.51
CA PHE A 274 0.66 7.00 36.77
C PHE A 274 1.15 8.27 37.45
N TRP A 275 1.66 9.22 36.67
CA TRP A 275 2.10 10.51 37.17
C TRP A 275 0.94 11.34 37.72
N GLN A 276 -0.19 11.38 37.01
CA GLN A 276 -1.34 12.20 37.39
C GLN A 276 -2.11 11.67 38.61
N TRP A 277 -2.13 10.36 38.84
CA TRP A 277 -2.85 9.75 39.97
C TRP A 277 -1.95 9.42 41.16
N ASP A 278 -0.68 9.82 41.13
CA ASP A 278 0.31 9.55 42.18
C ASP A 278 0.27 8.08 42.63
N VAL A 279 0.20 7.17 41.67
CA VAL A 279 0.06 5.72 41.94
C VAL A 279 1.35 5.25 42.58
N ALA A 280 1.26 4.83 43.85
CA ALA A 280 2.41 4.31 44.59
C ALA A 280 3.16 3.24 43.77
N LEU A 281 4.50 3.31 43.78
CA LEU A 281 5.38 2.47 42.95
C LEU A 281 5.04 0.97 43.01
N GLN A 282 4.60 0.49 44.17
CA GLN A 282 4.21 -0.91 44.40
C GLN A 282 3.01 -1.39 43.56
N TRP A 283 2.11 -0.48 43.15
CA TRP A 283 0.93 -0.81 42.36
C TRP A 283 1.12 -0.65 40.85
N GLN A 284 2.16 0.07 40.42
CA GLN A 284 2.48 0.27 39.00
C GLN A 284 2.57 -1.03 38.18
N PRO A 285 3.21 -2.13 38.65
CA PRO A 285 3.24 -3.38 37.88
C PRO A 285 1.86 -4.00 37.69
N VAL A 286 0.98 -3.94 38.70
CA VAL A 286 -0.39 -4.50 38.60
C VAL A 286 -1.17 -3.81 37.48
N TRP A 287 -1.09 -2.47 37.41
CA TRP A 287 -1.71 -1.70 36.34
C TRP A 287 -1.09 -1.97 34.97
N ALA A 288 0.24 -2.06 34.89
CA ALA A 288 0.94 -2.39 33.65
C ALA A 288 0.52 -3.77 33.13
N PHE A 289 0.40 -4.77 34.00
CA PHE A 289 -0.12 -6.10 33.65
C PHE A 289 -1.58 -6.04 33.19
N GLY A 290 -2.44 -5.29 33.89
CA GLY A 290 -3.84 -5.11 33.50
C GLY A 290 -3.98 -4.49 32.11
N TRP A 291 -3.20 -3.46 31.81
CA TRP A 291 -3.18 -2.85 30.48
C TRP A 291 -2.60 -3.80 29.44
N TRP A 292 -1.48 -4.46 29.70
CA TRP A 292 -0.90 -5.44 28.79
C TRP A 292 -1.92 -6.55 28.44
N PHE A 293 -2.62 -7.08 29.43
CA PHE A 293 -3.68 -8.05 29.21
C PHE A 293 -4.82 -7.49 28.34
N ALA A 294 -5.27 -6.26 28.60
CA ALA A 294 -6.27 -5.60 27.77
C ALA A 294 -5.79 -5.43 26.31
N THR A 295 -4.53 -5.05 26.08
CA THR A 295 -3.96 -4.96 24.73
C THR A 295 -3.91 -6.33 24.03
N LEU A 296 -3.57 -7.40 24.76
CA LEU A 296 -3.58 -8.76 24.22
C LEU A 296 -4.98 -9.21 23.82
N VAL A 297 -6.00 -8.92 24.64
CA VAL A 297 -7.40 -9.25 24.31
C VAL A 297 -7.84 -8.51 23.05
N VAL A 298 -7.52 -7.22 22.94
CA VAL A 298 -7.86 -6.40 21.78
C VAL A 298 -7.14 -6.87 20.53
N THR A 299 -5.82 -7.10 20.60
CA THR A 299 -5.02 -7.59 19.47
C THR A 299 -5.44 -8.99 19.04
N HIS A 300 -5.76 -9.89 19.97
CA HIS A 300 -6.27 -11.22 19.66
C HIS A 300 -7.66 -11.16 19.01
N ARG A 301 -8.56 -10.27 19.45
CA ARG A 301 -9.84 -10.02 18.77
C ARG A 301 -9.65 -9.47 17.36
N LEU A 302 -8.75 -8.50 17.18
CA LEU A 302 -8.39 -7.96 15.88
C LEU A 302 -7.82 -9.06 14.98
N ALA A 303 -6.91 -9.89 15.46
CA ALA A 303 -6.34 -11.01 14.71
C ALA A 303 -7.42 -12.01 14.25
N ARG A 304 -8.35 -12.39 15.12
CA ARG A 304 -9.48 -13.26 14.74
C ARG A 304 -10.39 -12.62 13.69
N SER A 305 -10.68 -11.32 13.81
CA SER A 305 -11.49 -10.61 12.81
C SER A 305 -10.76 -10.41 11.47
N SER A 306 -9.43 -10.36 11.49
CA SER A 306 -8.57 -10.14 10.31
C SER A 306 -8.30 -11.43 9.54
N ALA A 307 -8.26 -12.57 10.23
CA ALA A 307 -8.02 -13.88 9.65
C ALA A 307 -9.04 -14.26 8.55
N ALA A 308 -10.25 -13.67 8.58
CA ALA A 308 -11.27 -13.90 7.56
C ALA A 308 -10.99 -13.22 6.20
N LEU A 309 -10.02 -12.30 6.08
CA LEU A 309 -9.80 -11.49 4.87
C LEU A 309 -8.42 -11.66 4.22
N LEU A 310 -7.56 -12.51 4.78
CA LEU A 310 -6.25 -12.88 4.22
C LEU A 310 -6.27 -14.21 3.46
N ALA A 311 -7.45 -14.71 3.08
CA ALA A 311 -7.56 -15.51 1.86
C ALA A 311 -7.28 -14.57 0.67
N LEU A 312 -6.00 -14.29 0.43
CA LEU A 312 -5.49 -13.44 -0.64
C LEU A 312 -5.66 -14.10 -2.04
N GLY A 313 -6.26 -15.29 -2.10
CA GLY A 313 -6.47 -16.08 -3.32
C GLY A 313 -7.60 -15.62 -4.25
N PRO A 314 -8.81 -15.22 -3.77
CA PRO A 314 -9.94 -15.05 -4.70
C PRO A 314 -10.12 -13.62 -5.27
N ARG A 315 -9.52 -12.58 -4.69
CA ARG A 315 -9.80 -11.19 -5.13
C ARG A 315 -9.02 -10.75 -6.37
N VAL A 316 -7.91 -11.41 -6.69
CA VAL A 316 -7.17 -11.16 -7.94
C VAL A 316 -7.95 -11.72 -9.15
N MET A 317 -8.76 -12.77 -8.97
CA MET A 317 -9.62 -13.35 -10.01
C MET A 317 -10.77 -12.43 -10.47
N GLN A 318 -11.31 -11.57 -9.59
CA GLN A 318 -12.43 -10.68 -9.97
C GLN A 318 -12.01 -9.49 -10.84
N TRP A 319 -10.74 -9.09 -10.82
CA TRP A 319 -10.24 -8.04 -11.71
C TRP A 319 -9.82 -8.58 -13.09
N ALA A 320 -9.34 -9.82 -13.17
CA ALA A 320 -8.99 -10.46 -14.45
C ALA A 320 -10.23 -10.79 -15.31
N GLY A 321 -11.40 -11.04 -14.71
CA GLY A 321 -12.62 -11.40 -15.43
C GLY A 321 -13.35 -10.25 -16.14
N ARG A 322 -13.02 -8.97 -15.89
CA ARG A 322 -13.74 -7.82 -16.47
C ARG A 322 -13.09 -7.16 -17.69
N CYS A 323 -11.93 -7.63 -18.15
CA CYS A 323 -11.23 -7.04 -19.31
C CYS A 323 -11.48 -7.76 -20.64
N ARG A 324 -12.56 -8.53 -20.80
CA ARG A 324 -13.01 -8.99 -22.13
C ARG A 324 -14.30 -8.26 -22.50
N CYS A 325 -14.16 -7.25 -23.35
CA CYS A 325 -15.13 -6.70 -24.32
C CYS A 325 -14.75 -5.24 -24.62
N TRP A 326 -13.65 -5.03 -25.35
CA TRP A 326 -13.42 -3.89 -26.24
C TRP A 326 -12.57 -4.39 -27.40
#